data_AF-A0A8H4QH34-F1
#
_entry.id   AF-A0A8H4QH34-F1
#
_cell.length_a   1.000
_cell.length_b   1.000
_cell.length_c   1.000
_cell.angle_alpha   90.00
_cell.angle_beta   90.00
_cell.angle_gamma   90.00
#
_symmetry.space_group_name_H-M   'P 1'
#
loop_
_entity.id
_entity.type
_entity.pdbx_description
1 polymer ?
#
loop_
_entity_poly.entity_id
_entity_poly.type
_entity_poly.pdbx_seq_one_letter_code
_entity_poly.pdbx_strand_id
1 'polypeptide(L)'
;MTSPIAHTSRYKEPVVYTSGSLHEGITSIFLFGIYTAALGATFLTYLVGVPKKKGTAWRNVLIIGTITALYVLTAFSTLYGWYNVNILLCVNRYEIFGLALCLEHIDSAAPITITMLPPMANAVLSTLSFICPQAQCLLADSLLVWRCFYVCGGKFIAIVLPLILLLAEAGLLISTAVLNLSVSLPSKRFSLQKLLEETAAVGDVAGALYTLTAATSLVATAIICRQIYIRTTPRTRRRMAVHPPK
;
A
#
# COMPACT_ATOMS: atom_id res chain seq x y z
N MET A 1 -29.24 -39.20 -36.35
CA MET A 1 -28.58 -39.14 -35.03
C MET A 1 -27.97 -37.76 -34.88
N THR A 2 -28.72 -36.85 -34.25
CA THR A 2 -28.35 -35.44 -34.05
C THR A 2 -27.82 -35.26 -32.64
N SER A 3 -26.56 -34.84 -32.54
CA SER A 3 -25.89 -34.54 -31.27
C SER A 3 -26.51 -33.30 -30.61
N PRO A 4 -26.83 -33.34 -29.30
CA PRO A 4 -27.35 -32.17 -28.59
C PRO A 4 -26.22 -31.17 -28.34
N ILE A 5 -26.39 -29.97 -28.90
CA ILE A 5 -25.44 -28.86 -28.75
C ILE A 5 -25.56 -28.31 -27.32
N ALA A 6 -24.53 -28.54 -26.51
CA ALA A 6 -24.40 -28.01 -25.15
C ALA A 6 -24.07 -26.51 -25.18
N HIS A 7 -25.09 -25.66 -25.21
CA HIS A 7 -24.99 -24.20 -25.21
C HIS A 7 -25.50 -23.58 -23.90
N THR A 8 -25.01 -23.98 -22.73
CA THR A 8 -25.41 -23.31 -21.48
C THR A 8 -24.33 -23.37 -20.39
N SER A 9 -23.23 -22.61 -20.51
CA SER A 9 -22.41 -22.29 -19.32
C SER A 9 -21.63 -20.97 -19.36
N ARG A 10 -21.81 -20.12 -20.39
CA ARG A 10 -20.82 -19.07 -20.69
C ARG A 10 -21.16 -17.64 -20.20
N TYR A 11 -21.89 -17.49 -19.08
CA TYR A 11 -22.31 -16.16 -18.58
C TYR A 11 -22.24 -15.93 -17.06
N LYS A 12 -21.55 -16.78 -16.27
CA LYS A 12 -21.48 -16.60 -14.80
C LYS A 12 -20.28 -15.82 -14.26
N GLU A 13 -19.35 -15.39 -15.11
CA GLU A 13 -18.08 -14.79 -14.64
C GLU A 13 -18.08 -13.28 -14.32
N PRO A 14 -18.99 -12.40 -14.80
CA PRO A 14 -18.86 -10.95 -14.52
C PRO A 14 -19.23 -10.55 -13.08
N VAL A 15 -20.00 -11.39 -12.37
CA VAL A 15 -20.46 -11.07 -11.00
C VAL A 15 -19.34 -11.21 -9.96
N VAL A 16 -18.35 -12.09 -10.21
CA VAL A 16 -17.29 -12.35 -9.23
C VAL A 16 -16.31 -11.18 -9.14
N TYR A 17 -15.90 -10.61 -10.27
CA TYR A 17 -14.93 -9.50 -10.30
C TYR A 17 -15.47 -8.20 -9.68
N THR A 18 -16.76 -7.92 -9.86
CA THR A 18 -17.38 -6.69 -9.31
C THR A 18 -17.46 -6.69 -7.79
N SER A 19 -17.65 -7.86 -7.17
CA SER A 19 -17.72 -7.98 -5.71
C SER A 19 -16.36 -7.75 -5.01
N GLY A 20 -15.26 -8.22 -5.60
CA GLY A 20 -13.91 -8.07 -5.06
C GLY A 20 -13.46 -6.61 -4.98
N SER A 21 -13.55 -5.88 -6.09
CA SER A 21 -13.14 -4.47 -6.14
C SER A 21 -14.01 -3.56 -5.26
N LEU A 22 -15.30 -3.89 -5.10
CA LEU A 22 -16.19 -3.15 -4.21
C LEU A 22 -15.80 -3.35 -2.74
N HIS A 23 -15.49 -4.59 -2.35
CA HIS A 23 -15.05 -4.92 -1.00
C HIS A 23 -13.72 -4.23 -0.64
N GLU A 24 -12.77 -4.23 -1.58
CA GLU A 24 -11.50 -3.52 -1.43
C GLU A 24 -11.71 -2.01 -1.28
N GLY A 25 -12.57 -1.41 -2.11
CA GLY A 25 -12.88 0.02 -2.04
C GLY A 25 -13.51 0.44 -0.70
N ILE A 26 -14.50 -0.31 -0.21
CA ILE A 26 -15.14 -0.03 1.09
C ILE A 26 -14.12 -0.16 2.23
N THR A 27 -13.29 -1.22 2.19
CA THR A 27 -12.25 -1.45 3.19
C THR A 27 -11.23 -0.31 3.21
N SER A 28 -10.81 0.16 2.03
CA SER A 28 -9.89 1.28 1.87
C SER A 28 -10.45 2.59 2.44
N ILE A 29 -11.71 2.92 2.14
CA ILE A 29 -12.38 4.12 2.68
C ILE A 29 -12.49 4.05 4.21
N PHE A 30 -12.84 2.88 4.75
CA PHE A 30 -12.93 2.68 6.19
C PHE A 30 -11.56 2.84 6.88
N LEU A 31 -10.51 2.21 6.32
CA LEU A 31 -9.13 2.38 6.78
C LEU A 31 -8.68 3.83 6.71
N PHE A 32 -9.01 4.56 5.63
CA PHE A 32 -8.70 5.98 5.49
C PHE A 32 -9.31 6.82 6.62
N GLY A 33 -10.56 6.53 7.01
CA GLY A 33 -11.21 7.19 8.15
C GLY A 33 -10.45 6.95 9.48
N ILE A 34 -10.07 5.71 9.75
CA ILE A 34 -9.28 5.36 10.95
C ILE A 34 -7.91 6.03 10.93
N TYR A 35 -7.22 5.99 9.79
CA TYR A 35 -5.90 6.63 9.64
C TYR A 35 -6.00 8.15 9.80
N THR A 36 -7.04 8.79 9.29
CA THR A 36 -7.25 10.23 9.45
C THR A 36 -7.36 10.60 10.93
N ALA A 37 -8.15 9.85 11.70
CA ALA A 37 -8.28 10.07 13.14
C ALA A 37 -6.95 9.83 13.88
N ALA A 38 -6.26 8.73 13.58
CA ALA A 38 -5.00 8.37 14.24
C ALA A 38 -3.84 9.34 13.91
N LEU A 39 -3.69 9.72 12.64
CA LEU A 39 -2.69 10.68 12.19
C LEU A 39 -3.01 12.08 12.69
N GLY A 40 -4.28 12.49 12.69
CA GLY A 40 -4.74 13.75 13.26
C GLY A 40 -4.43 13.86 14.75
N ALA A 41 -4.74 12.82 15.53
CA ALA A 41 -4.40 12.77 16.96
C ALA A 41 -2.88 12.86 17.17
N THR A 42 -2.10 12.12 16.39
CA THR A 42 -0.63 12.16 16.48
C THR A 42 -0.10 13.55 16.14
N PHE A 43 -0.61 14.17 15.07
CA PHE A 43 -0.24 15.52 14.67
C PHE A 43 -0.54 16.55 15.76
N LEU A 44 -1.73 16.50 16.37
CA LEU A 44 -2.10 17.38 17.48
C LEU A 44 -1.18 17.20 18.69
N THR A 45 -0.80 15.96 19.04
CA THR A 45 0.16 15.72 20.14
C THR A 45 1.53 16.35 19.87
N TYR A 46 1.99 16.37 18.61
CA TYR A 46 3.25 17.01 18.24
C TYR A 46 3.17 18.54 18.23
N LEU A 47 2.02 19.11 17.87
CA LEU A 47 1.81 20.55 17.88
C LEU A 47 1.67 21.12 19.31
N VAL A 48 0.91 20.44 20.17
CA VAL A 48 0.55 20.96 21.50
C VAL A 48 1.50 20.48 22.59
N GLY A 49 1.99 19.23 22.52
CA GLY A 49 2.61 18.55 23.66
C GLY A 49 4.12 18.65 23.79
N VAL A 50 4.85 19.16 22.78
CA VAL A 50 6.32 19.09 22.79
C VAL A 50 6.94 20.45 23.13
N PRO A 51 7.48 20.64 24.36
CA PRO A 51 8.19 21.86 24.72
C PRO A 51 9.39 22.07 23.78
N LYS A 52 9.51 23.28 23.24
CA LYS A 52 10.53 23.67 22.26
C LYS A 52 11.93 23.70 22.90
N LYS A 53 12.58 22.54 23.04
CA LYS A 53 14.02 22.48 23.34
C LYS A 53 14.84 22.86 22.10
N LYS A 54 15.82 23.77 22.26
CA LYS A 54 16.81 24.11 21.22
C LYS A 54 17.44 22.80 20.69
N GLY A 55 17.43 22.61 19.37
CA GLY A 55 17.92 21.41 18.69
C GLY A 55 16.87 20.33 18.35
N THR A 56 15.63 20.44 18.87
CA THR A 56 14.57 19.43 18.59
C THR A 56 13.69 19.78 17.39
N ALA A 57 13.79 21.00 16.86
CA ALA A 57 12.91 21.51 15.81
C ALA A 57 12.95 20.68 14.52
N TRP A 58 14.15 20.39 14.00
CA TRP A 58 14.31 19.62 12.77
C TRP A 58 13.68 18.23 12.86
N ARG A 59 13.85 17.57 14.01
CA ARG A 59 13.27 16.25 14.26
C ARG A 59 11.76 16.27 14.15
N ASN A 60 11.12 17.26 14.78
CA ASN A 60 9.67 17.38 14.75
C ASN A 60 9.18 17.67 13.33
N VAL A 61 9.91 18.49 12.57
CA VAL A 61 9.60 18.77 11.16
C VAL A 61 9.66 17.50 10.31
N LEU A 62 10.69 16.66 10.48
CA LEU A 62 10.77 15.38 9.75
C LEU A 62 9.57 14.47 10.09
N ILE A 63 9.25 14.30 11.36
CA ILE A 63 8.14 13.42 11.78
C ILE A 63 6.80 13.94 11.25
N ILE A 64 6.56 15.25 11.38
CA ILE A 64 5.36 15.90 10.87
C ILE A 64 5.30 15.77 9.34
N GLY A 65 6.42 15.99 8.64
CA GLY A 65 6.53 15.84 7.20
C GLY A 65 6.20 14.43 6.75
N THR A 66 6.75 13.41 7.41
CA THR A 66 6.46 11.99 7.11
C THR A 66 5.00 11.64 7.36
N ILE A 67 4.41 12.08 8.47
CA ILE A 67 2.98 11.88 8.77
C ILE A 67 2.09 12.54 7.72
N THR A 68 2.44 13.76 7.31
CA THR A 68 1.70 14.51 6.28
C THR A 68 1.83 13.82 4.92
N ALA A 69 3.03 13.36 4.56
CA ALA A 69 3.26 12.61 3.32
C ALA A 69 2.47 11.30 3.29
N LEU A 70 2.44 10.54 4.40
CA LEU A 70 1.58 9.37 4.55
C LEU A 70 0.12 9.72 4.28
N TYR A 71 -0.39 10.77 4.94
CA TYR A 71 -1.78 11.18 4.79
C TYR A 71 -2.14 11.53 3.34
N VAL A 72 -1.27 12.29 2.66
CA VAL A 72 -1.47 12.68 1.25
C VAL A 72 -1.45 11.44 0.34
N LEU A 73 -0.52 10.51 0.55
CA LEU A 73 -0.44 9.27 -0.23
C LEU A 73 -1.67 8.38 -0.02
N THR A 74 -2.13 8.23 1.22
CA THR A 74 -3.34 7.46 1.53
C THR A 74 -4.58 8.11 0.92
N ALA A 75 -4.71 9.44 1.02
CA ALA A 75 -5.81 10.17 0.39
C ALA A 75 -5.80 9.99 -1.13
N PHE A 76 -4.64 10.11 -1.77
CA PHE A 76 -4.48 9.91 -3.20
C PHE A 76 -4.85 8.48 -3.62
N SER A 77 -4.33 7.46 -2.93
CA SER A 77 -4.64 6.05 -3.22
C SER A 77 -6.13 5.75 -3.05
N THR A 78 -6.76 6.29 -2.00
CA THR A 78 -8.20 6.12 -1.75
C THR A 78 -9.04 6.79 -2.83
N LEU A 79 -8.72 8.03 -3.22
CA LEU A 79 -9.41 8.76 -4.28
C LEU A 79 -9.27 8.06 -5.63
N TYR A 80 -8.09 7.53 -5.94
CA TYR A 80 -7.86 6.78 -7.17
C TYR A 80 -8.65 5.47 -7.19
N GLY A 81 -8.64 4.71 -6.10
CA GLY A 81 -9.46 3.50 -5.97
C GLY A 81 -10.94 3.80 -6.14
N TRP A 82 -11.43 4.87 -5.50
CA TRP A 82 -12.80 5.34 -5.67
C TRP A 82 -13.12 5.72 -7.11
N TYR A 83 -12.22 6.46 -7.78
CA TYR A 83 -12.38 6.83 -9.20
C TYR A 83 -12.52 5.60 -10.10
N ASN A 84 -11.67 4.59 -9.93
CA ASN A 84 -11.75 3.35 -10.71
C ASN A 84 -13.05 2.58 -10.48
N VAL A 85 -13.51 2.48 -9.22
CA VAL A 85 -14.80 1.84 -8.91
C VAL A 85 -15.95 2.60 -9.56
N ASN A 86 -15.94 3.94 -9.55
CA ASN A 86 -16.98 4.73 -10.20
C ASN A 86 -16.99 4.56 -11.72
N ILE A 87 -15.82 4.49 -12.37
CA ILE A 87 -15.73 4.18 -13.80
C ILE A 87 -16.32 2.80 -14.07
N LEU A 88 -15.93 1.78 -13.30
CA LEU A 88 -16.41 0.41 -13.47
C LEU A 88 -17.94 0.34 -13.31
N LEU A 89 -18.49 1.02 -12.29
CA LEU A 89 -19.93 1.09 -12.06
C LEU A 89 -20.65 1.86 -13.18
N CYS A 90 -20.07 2.95 -13.67
CA CYS A 90 -20.59 3.69 -14.80
C CYS A 90 -20.70 2.78 -16.04
N VAL A 91 -19.61 2.11 -16.42
CA VAL A 91 -19.59 1.17 -17.56
C VAL A 91 -20.65 0.09 -17.41
N ASN A 92 -20.73 -0.57 -16.25
CA ASN A 92 -21.76 -1.60 -16.00
C ASN A 92 -23.20 -1.07 -16.07
N ARG A 93 -23.43 0.18 -15.66
CA ARG A 93 -24.77 0.81 -15.76
C ARG A 93 -25.15 1.08 -17.22
N TYR A 94 -24.16 1.44 -18.04
CA TYR A 94 -24.34 1.63 -19.48
C TYR A 94 -24.38 0.32 -20.26
N GLU A 95 -24.00 -0.84 -19.73
CA GLU A 95 -24.30 -2.11 -20.41
C GLU A 95 -25.80 -2.45 -20.41
N ILE A 96 -26.57 -1.92 -19.45
CA ILE A 96 -28.04 -2.11 -19.43
C ILE A 96 -28.75 -1.11 -20.36
N PHE A 97 -28.14 0.05 -20.65
CA PHE A 97 -28.77 1.12 -21.46
C PHE A 97 -28.08 1.41 -22.81
N GLY A 98 -26.84 0.97 -22.98
CA GLY A 98 -25.91 1.29 -24.08
C GLY A 98 -25.50 0.07 -24.93
N LEU A 99 -25.88 -1.16 -24.55
CA LEU A 99 -25.81 -2.30 -25.48
C LEU A 99 -26.67 -2.05 -26.73
N ALA A 100 -27.70 -1.20 -26.63
CA ALA A 100 -28.53 -0.79 -27.76
C ALA A 100 -27.87 0.25 -28.70
N LEU A 101 -26.84 0.96 -28.26
CA LEU A 101 -26.16 2.01 -29.04
C LEU A 101 -24.74 1.63 -29.48
N CYS A 102 -24.05 0.76 -28.72
CA CYS A 102 -22.71 0.30 -29.08
C CYS A 102 -22.69 -0.85 -30.10
N LEU A 103 -23.79 -1.60 -30.26
CA LEU A 103 -23.89 -2.67 -31.27
C LEU A 103 -24.00 -2.14 -32.72
N GLU A 104 -24.28 -0.84 -32.92
CA GLU A 104 -24.39 -0.24 -34.25
C GLU A 104 -23.04 0.29 -34.80
N HIS A 105 -21.94 0.13 -34.06
CA HIS A 105 -20.61 0.65 -34.48
C HIS A 105 -19.47 -0.37 -34.45
N ILE A 106 -19.76 -1.67 -34.32
CA ILE A 106 -18.76 -2.76 -34.27
C ILE A 106 -18.40 -3.27 -35.68
N ASP A 107 -17.99 -2.38 -36.58
CA ASP A 107 -17.29 -2.77 -37.81
C ASP A 107 -15.83 -2.30 -37.86
N SER A 108 -15.37 -1.54 -36.86
CA SER A 108 -13.97 -1.14 -36.73
C SER A 108 -13.36 -1.69 -35.44
N ALA A 109 -12.53 -2.72 -35.59
CA ALA A 109 -11.89 -3.55 -34.56
C ALA A 109 -10.83 -2.83 -33.69
N ALA A 110 -11.15 -1.67 -33.13
CA ALA A 110 -10.39 -1.08 -32.04
C ALA A 110 -11.22 -1.21 -30.75
N PRO A 111 -10.76 -1.92 -29.71
CA PRO A 111 -11.44 -1.87 -28.42
C PRO A 111 -11.37 -0.43 -27.91
N ILE A 112 -12.49 0.29 -28.02
CA ILE A 112 -12.70 1.61 -27.44
C ILE A 112 -12.87 1.39 -25.93
N THR A 113 -11.78 1.06 -25.24
CA THR A 113 -11.71 1.31 -23.81
C THR A 113 -11.57 2.82 -23.66
N ILE A 114 -12.72 3.41 -23.30
CA ILE A 114 -12.94 4.80 -22.99
C ILE A 114 -11.88 5.26 -21.97
N THR A 115 -10.79 5.81 -22.47
CA THR A 115 -9.89 6.67 -21.70
C THR A 115 -10.00 8.03 -22.33
N MET A 116 -10.83 8.90 -21.74
CA MET A 116 -10.87 10.31 -22.09
C MET A 116 -9.57 11.04 -21.71
N LEU A 117 -8.62 10.34 -21.08
CA LEU A 117 -7.28 10.82 -20.79
C LEU A 117 -6.32 10.52 -21.94
N PRO A 118 -5.43 11.47 -22.31
CA PRO A 118 -4.31 11.19 -23.20
C PRO A 118 -3.52 9.95 -22.74
N PRO A 119 -2.94 9.17 -23.67
CA PRO A 119 -2.24 7.92 -23.34
C PRO A 119 -1.12 8.12 -22.32
N MET A 120 -0.44 9.27 -22.35
CA MET A 120 0.59 9.60 -21.36
C MET A 120 0.01 9.85 -19.96
N ALA A 121 -1.15 10.49 -19.86
CA ALA A 121 -1.80 10.73 -18.58
C ALA A 121 -2.28 9.41 -17.96
N ASN A 122 -2.79 8.49 -18.78
CA ASN A 122 -3.17 7.16 -18.31
C ASN A 122 -1.95 6.36 -17.81
N ALA A 123 -0.82 6.40 -18.52
CA ALA A 123 0.41 5.73 -18.09
C ALA A 123 0.99 6.31 -16.78
N VAL A 124 0.93 7.63 -16.61
CA VAL A 124 1.35 8.28 -15.36
C VAL A 124 0.43 7.89 -14.22
N LEU A 125 -0.89 7.90 -14.45
CA LEU A 125 -1.88 7.60 -13.43
C LEU A 125 -1.81 6.11 -13.01
N SER A 126 -1.62 5.19 -13.95
CA SER A 126 -1.41 3.76 -13.64
C SER A 126 -0.13 3.55 -12.83
N THR A 127 0.97 4.22 -13.21
CA THR A 127 2.24 4.13 -12.48
C THR A 127 2.11 4.69 -11.06
N LEU A 128 1.46 5.86 -10.90
CA LEU A 128 1.20 6.45 -9.59
C LEU A 128 0.33 5.54 -8.72
N SER A 129 -0.69 4.92 -9.31
CA SER A 129 -1.56 4.02 -8.56
C SER A 129 -0.87 2.79 -7.99
N PHE A 130 0.18 2.32 -8.68
CA PHE A 130 0.99 1.20 -8.22
C PHE A 130 2.00 1.62 -7.16
N ILE A 131 2.66 2.77 -7.35
CA ILE A 131 3.75 3.23 -6.47
C ILE A 131 3.21 3.80 -5.15
N CYS A 132 2.10 4.54 -5.17
CA CYS A 132 1.61 5.24 -3.98
C CYS A 132 1.30 4.33 -2.78
N PRO A 133 0.59 3.18 -2.93
CA PRO A 133 0.35 2.26 -1.83
C PRO A 133 1.64 1.68 -1.24
N GLN A 134 2.62 1.37 -2.09
CA GLN A 134 3.91 0.81 -1.67
C GLN A 134 4.76 1.87 -0.95
N ALA A 135 4.75 3.10 -1.45
CA ALA A 135 5.42 4.22 -0.79
C ALA A 135 4.80 4.51 0.59
N GLN A 136 3.48 4.33 0.74
CA GLN A 136 2.83 4.44 2.04
C GLN A 136 3.35 3.38 3.03
N CYS A 137 3.48 2.13 2.61
CA CYS A 137 4.06 1.05 3.43
C CYS A 137 5.49 1.40 3.87
N LEU A 138 6.33 1.83 2.93
CA LEU A 138 7.72 2.18 3.20
C LEU A 138 7.84 3.35 4.21
N LEU A 139 7.00 4.37 4.08
CA LEU A 139 6.98 5.48 5.03
C LEU A 139 6.43 5.07 6.40
N ALA A 140 5.43 4.17 6.43
CA ALA A 140 4.90 3.62 7.68
C ALA A 140 5.97 2.83 8.44
N ASP A 141 6.69 1.96 7.74
CA ASP A 141 7.78 1.16 8.31
C ASP A 141 8.95 2.06 8.74
N SER A 142 9.27 3.10 7.97
CA SER A 142 10.25 4.12 8.37
C SER A 142 9.90 4.78 9.71
N LEU A 143 8.61 5.11 9.93
CA LEU A 143 8.14 5.66 11.21
C LEU A 143 8.20 4.62 12.35
N LEU A 144 7.93 3.35 12.07
CA LEU A 144 8.06 2.27 13.06
C LEU A 144 9.52 2.07 13.47
N VAL A 145 10.44 1.99 12.50
CA VAL A 145 11.89 1.88 12.71
C VAL A 145 12.40 3.08 13.53
N TRP A 146 11.93 4.28 13.21
CA TRP A 146 12.22 5.48 13.97
C TRP A 146 11.72 5.39 15.42
N ARG A 147 10.48 4.94 15.65
CA ARG A 147 9.95 4.73 17.01
C ARG A 147 10.76 3.68 17.77
N CYS A 148 11.18 2.60 17.12
CA CYS A 148 12.07 1.59 17.71
C CYS A 148 13.38 2.21 18.20
N PHE A 149 13.98 3.14 17.44
CA PHE A 149 15.19 3.86 17.86
C PHE A 149 15.00 4.62 19.18
N TYR A 150 13.89 5.32 19.33
CA TYR A 150 13.60 6.06 20.55
C TYR A 150 13.29 5.15 21.74
N VAL A 151 12.48 4.10 21.54
CA VAL A 151 12.11 3.17 22.61
C VAL A 151 13.33 2.39 23.12
N CYS A 152 14.28 2.08 22.24
CA CYS A 152 15.54 1.41 22.60
C CYS A 152 16.61 2.34 23.21
N GLY A 153 16.29 3.62 23.43
CA GLY A 153 17.22 4.60 24.03
C GLY A 153 18.38 4.96 23.11
N GLY A 154 18.16 5.00 21.79
CA GLY A 154 19.17 5.38 20.80
C GLY A 154 20.22 4.31 20.49
N LYS A 155 19.99 3.04 20.89
CA LYS A 155 20.92 1.94 20.61
C LYS A 155 20.76 1.43 19.18
N PHE A 156 21.73 1.76 18.32
CA PHE A 156 21.74 1.34 16.90
C PHE A 156 21.61 -0.17 16.69
N ILE A 157 22.26 -0.99 17.53
CA ILE A 157 22.25 -2.47 17.41
C ILE A 157 20.82 -3.03 17.39
N ALA A 158 19.89 -2.42 18.14
CA ALA A 158 18.51 -2.91 18.21
C ALA A 158 17.72 -2.67 16.92
N ILE A 159 18.20 -1.82 16.01
CA ILE A 159 17.46 -1.35 14.83
C ILE A 159 18.12 -1.79 13.53
N VAL A 160 19.33 -2.35 13.60
CA VAL A 160 20.05 -2.87 12.41
C VAL A 160 19.17 -3.82 11.61
N LEU A 161 18.48 -4.75 12.26
CA LEU A 161 17.64 -5.72 11.57
C LEU A 161 16.44 -5.07 10.85
N PRO A 162 15.55 -4.28 11.51
CA PRO A 162 14.51 -3.52 10.82
C PRO A 162 15.03 -2.59 9.72
N LEU A 163 16.22 -2.00 9.91
CA LEU A 163 16.81 -1.10 8.92
C LEU A 163 17.27 -1.83 7.65
N ILE A 164 17.86 -3.02 7.78
CA ILE A 164 18.24 -3.85 6.64
C ILE A 164 17.00 -4.28 5.85
N LEU A 165 15.94 -4.70 6.57
CA LEU A 165 14.66 -5.08 5.95
C LEU A 165 14.04 -3.89 5.20
N LEU A 166 14.05 -2.68 5.79
CA LEU A 166 13.56 -1.44 5.16
C LEU A 166 14.37 -1.06 3.90
N LEU A 167 15.68 -1.25 3.92
CA LEU A 167 16.53 -1.01 2.74
C LEU A 167 16.22 -2.00 1.61
N ALA A 168 15.99 -3.28 1.96
CA ALA A 168 15.57 -4.28 0.98
C ALA A 168 14.19 -3.94 0.39
N GLU A 169 13.26 -3.45 1.21
CA GLU A 169 11.92 -3.01 0.77
C GLU A 169 12.02 -1.83 -0.21
N ALA A 170 12.84 -0.83 0.10
CA ALA A 170 13.09 0.29 -0.81
C ALA A 170 13.69 -0.18 -2.15
N GLY A 171 14.61 -1.14 -2.14
CA GLY A 171 15.20 -1.72 -3.35
C GLY A 171 14.18 -2.48 -4.21
N LEU A 172 13.30 -3.25 -3.58
CA LEU A 172 12.20 -3.96 -4.24
C LEU A 172 11.17 -2.98 -4.83
N LEU A 173 10.83 -1.91 -4.10
CA LEU A 173 9.94 -0.86 -4.58
C LEU A 173 10.51 -0.16 -5.84
N ILE A 174 11.80 0.17 -5.83
CA ILE A 174 12.44 0.77 -7.02
C ILE A 174 12.44 -0.22 -8.19
N SER A 175 12.76 -1.49 -7.94
CA SER A 175 12.76 -2.53 -8.97
C SER A 175 11.38 -2.72 -9.61
N THR A 176 10.33 -2.80 -8.79
CA THR A 176 8.94 -2.92 -9.28
C THR A 176 8.47 -1.67 -10.01
N ALA A 177 8.85 -0.47 -9.57
CA ALA A 177 8.53 0.77 -10.27
C ALA A 177 9.16 0.80 -11.68
N VAL A 178 10.43 0.38 -11.80
CA VAL A 178 11.12 0.29 -13.10
C VAL A 178 10.48 -0.74 -14.02
N LEU A 179 10.09 -1.92 -13.49
CA LEU A 179 9.39 -2.95 -14.27
C LEU A 179 8.04 -2.44 -14.78
N ASN A 180 7.23 -1.80 -13.92
CA ASN A 180 5.93 -1.25 -14.34
C ASN A 180 6.05 -0.14 -15.38
N LEU A 181 7.06 0.72 -15.24
CA LEU A 181 7.33 1.76 -16.24
C LEU A 181 7.71 1.13 -17.59
N SER A 182 8.49 0.05 -17.56
CA SER A 182 8.92 -0.68 -18.76
C SER A 182 7.76 -1.34 -19.49
N VAL A 183 6.79 -1.90 -18.75
CA VAL A 183 5.55 -2.48 -19.32
C VAL A 183 4.61 -1.40 -19.86
N SER A 184 4.55 -0.24 -19.21
CA SER A 184 3.63 0.84 -19.59
C SER A 184 4.07 1.62 -20.84
N LEU A 185 5.35 1.57 -21.20
CA LEU A 185 5.87 2.24 -22.39
C LEU A 185 5.68 1.33 -23.62
N PRO A 186 4.87 1.74 -24.62
CA PRO A 186 4.59 0.92 -25.80
C PRO A 186 5.85 0.79 -26.67
N SER A 187 6.66 -0.22 -26.40
CA SER A 187 7.75 -0.59 -27.28
C SER A 187 7.16 -1.37 -28.46
N LYS A 188 7.35 -0.86 -29.69
CA LYS A 188 6.77 -1.39 -30.95
C LYS A 188 7.16 -2.85 -31.31
N ARG A 189 7.85 -3.57 -30.42
CA ARG A 189 8.40 -4.92 -30.68
C ARG A 189 8.01 -5.96 -29.63
N PHE A 190 6.97 -5.72 -28.83
CA PHE A 190 6.62 -6.65 -27.77
C PHE A 190 5.78 -7.84 -28.27
N SER A 191 6.30 -9.05 -28.11
CA SER A 191 5.54 -10.29 -28.31
C SER A 191 4.65 -10.55 -27.09
N LEU A 192 3.42 -11.01 -27.33
CA LEU A 192 2.43 -11.28 -26.28
C LEU A 192 2.96 -12.26 -25.21
N GLN A 193 3.75 -13.25 -25.63
CA GLN A 193 4.39 -14.22 -24.72
C GLN A 193 5.33 -13.56 -23.71
N LYS A 194 6.11 -12.56 -24.14
CA LYS A 194 7.01 -11.82 -23.24
C LYS A 194 6.24 -11.00 -22.22
N LEU A 195 5.07 -10.47 -22.61
CA LEU A 195 4.21 -9.71 -21.72
C LEU A 195 3.63 -10.60 -20.60
N LEU A 196 3.26 -11.84 -20.94
CA LEU A 196 2.74 -12.80 -19.96
C LEU A 196 3.81 -13.18 -18.92
N GLU A 197 5.03 -13.45 -19.36
CA GLU A 197 6.16 -13.76 -18.49
C GLU A 197 6.52 -12.58 -17.57
N GLU A 198 6.53 -11.36 -18.09
CA GLU A 198 6.77 -10.16 -17.28
C GLU A 198 5.65 -9.90 -16.26
N THR A 199 4.38 -10.15 -16.60
CA THR A 199 3.28 -9.99 -15.64
C THR A 199 3.36 -10.98 -14.47
N ALA A 200 3.80 -12.21 -14.72
CA ALA A 200 4.03 -13.18 -13.65
C ALA A 200 5.17 -12.73 -12.72
N ALA A 201 6.27 -12.24 -13.29
CA ALA A 201 7.38 -11.70 -12.53
C ALA A 201 6.96 -10.48 -11.67
N VAL A 202 6.12 -9.59 -12.18
CA VAL A 202 5.59 -8.46 -11.39
C VAL A 202 4.76 -8.95 -10.20
N GLY A 203 3.97 -10.00 -10.38
CA GLY A 203 3.18 -10.63 -9.30
C GLY A 203 4.08 -11.19 -8.19
N ASP A 204 5.11 -11.95 -8.56
CA ASP A 204 6.04 -12.55 -7.59
C ASP A 204 6.82 -11.49 -6.81
N VAL A 205 7.31 -10.44 -7.49
CA VAL A 205 8.05 -9.35 -6.84
C VAL A 205 7.12 -8.52 -5.94
N ALA A 206 5.87 -8.28 -6.35
CA ALA A 206 4.88 -7.63 -5.49
C ALA A 206 4.59 -8.46 -4.24
N GLY A 207 4.43 -9.78 -4.38
CA GLY A 207 4.28 -10.70 -3.24
C GLY A 207 5.48 -10.66 -2.29
N ALA A 208 6.70 -10.64 -2.84
CA ALA A 208 7.93 -10.48 -2.05
C ALA A 208 7.95 -9.13 -1.30
N LEU A 209 7.49 -8.05 -1.91
CA LEU A 209 7.41 -6.74 -1.26
C LEU A 209 6.42 -6.75 -0.08
N TYR A 210 5.23 -7.33 -0.25
CA TYR A 210 4.24 -7.41 0.84
C TYR A 210 4.72 -8.29 2.01
N THR A 211 5.35 -9.43 1.70
CA THR A 211 5.92 -10.32 2.74
C THR A 211 7.06 -9.63 3.49
N LEU A 212 7.89 -8.88 2.79
CA LEU A 212 8.97 -8.11 3.40
C LEU A 212 8.44 -6.99 4.30
N THR A 213 7.44 -6.23 3.82
CA THR A 213 6.74 -5.19 4.60
C THR A 213 6.12 -5.76 5.88
N ALA A 214 5.48 -6.93 5.77
CA ALA A 214 4.93 -7.62 6.94
C ALA A 214 6.03 -8.03 7.93
N ALA A 215 7.17 -8.50 7.42
CA ALA A 215 8.32 -8.87 8.24
C ALA A 215 8.95 -7.67 8.95
N THR A 216 9.17 -6.54 8.27
CA THR A 216 9.64 -5.28 8.88
C THR A 216 8.72 -4.85 10.01
N SER A 217 7.41 -4.77 9.73
CA SER A 217 6.40 -4.36 10.70
C SER A 217 6.33 -5.29 11.92
N LEU A 218 6.37 -6.62 11.71
CA LEU A 218 6.36 -7.60 12.81
C LEU A 218 7.63 -7.53 13.66
N VAL A 219 8.81 -7.44 13.03
CA VAL A 219 10.09 -7.34 13.76
C VAL A 219 10.14 -6.04 14.56
N ALA A 220 9.76 -4.90 13.96
CA ALA A 220 9.70 -3.62 14.66
C ALA A 220 8.75 -3.68 15.86
N THR A 221 7.55 -4.25 15.68
CA THR A 221 6.56 -4.40 16.75
C THR A 221 7.06 -5.31 17.86
N ALA A 222 7.68 -6.44 17.53
CA ALA A 222 8.26 -7.36 18.50
C ALA A 222 9.35 -6.69 19.35
N ILE A 223 10.19 -5.84 18.74
CA ILE A 223 11.21 -5.06 19.45
C ILE A 223 10.55 -4.07 20.42
N ILE A 224 9.53 -3.33 19.99
CA ILE A 224 8.80 -2.38 20.84
C ILE A 224 8.16 -3.12 22.03
N CYS A 225 7.42 -4.20 21.77
CA CYS A 225 6.78 -5.01 22.80
C CYS A 225 7.78 -5.56 23.81
N ARG A 226 8.92 -6.10 23.34
CA ARG A 226 10.00 -6.59 24.21
C ARG A 226 10.55 -5.48 25.12
N GLN A 227 10.75 -4.27 24.60
CA GLN A 227 11.26 -3.15 25.39
C GLN A 227 10.25 -2.68 26.43
N ILE A 228 8.96 -2.62 26.07
CA ILE A 228 7.89 -2.32 27.02
C ILE A 228 7.90 -3.38 28.12
N TYR A 229 7.89 -4.67 27.77
CA TYR A 229 7.91 -5.78 28.72
C TYR A 229 9.10 -5.72 29.68
N ILE A 230 10.32 -5.46 29.18
CA ILE A 230 11.52 -5.34 30.01
C ILE A 230 11.42 -4.16 31.00
N ARG A 231 10.74 -3.07 30.62
CA ARG A 231 10.58 -1.89 31.47
C ARG A 231 9.43 -2.02 32.47
N THR A 232 8.34 -2.69 32.08
CA THR A 232 7.15 -2.87 32.93
C THR A 232 7.32 -4.00 33.93
N THR A 233 8.08 -5.04 33.59
CA THR A 233 8.36 -6.13 34.54
C THR A 233 9.31 -5.58 35.60
N PRO A 234 8.85 -5.36 36.84
CA PRO A 234 9.72 -4.87 37.90
C PRO A 234 10.88 -5.87 38.01
N ARG A 235 12.10 -5.38 38.19
CA ARG A 235 13.20 -6.23 38.65
C ARG A 235 12.87 -6.69 40.08
N THR A 236 11.95 -7.64 40.24
CA THR A 236 11.41 -8.18 41.50
C THR A 236 12.45 -8.96 42.31
N ARG A 237 13.76 -8.76 42.08
CA ARG A 237 14.79 -9.63 42.68
C ARG A 237 16.10 -8.99 43.10
N ARG A 238 16.27 -7.66 43.04
CA ARG A 238 17.54 -7.04 43.49
C ARG A 238 17.47 -6.17 44.73
N ARG A 239 16.31 -6.07 45.40
CA ARG A 239 16.22 -5.38 46.71
C ARG A 239 15.61 -6.18 47.85
N MET A 240 15.13 -7.40 47.63
CA MET A 240 14.66 -8.25 48.74
C MET A 240 15.75 -9.18 49.33
N ALA A 241 17.03 -8.96 49.00
CA ALA A 241 18.14 -9.81 49.46
C ALA A 241 19.22 -9.05 50.26
N VAL A 242 18.94 -7.82 50.73
CA VAL A 242 19.88 -7.06 51.57
C VAL A 242 19.16 -6.57 52.81
N HIS A 243 18.88 -7.50 53.73
CA HIS A 243 18.98 -7.31 55.18
C HIS A 243 18.45 -8.57 55.89
N PRO A 244 19.32 -9.48 56.37
CA PRO A 244 18.94 -10.33 57.49
C PRO A 244 18.74 -9.43 58.73
N PRO A 245 17.67 -9.62 59.52
CA PRO A 245 17.54 -8.97 60.83
C PRO A 245 18.69 -9.44 61.73
N LYS A 246 19.27 -8.50 62.47
CA LYS A 246 20.30 -8.75 63.50
C LYS A 246 19.69 -9.40 64.73
#